data_AF-A0A1U9MFX2-F1
#
_entry.id   AF-A0A1U9MFX2-F1
#
_cell.length_a   1.000
_cell.length_b   1.000
_cell.length_c   1.000
_cell.angle_alpha   90.00
_cell.angle_beta   90.00
_cell.angle_gamma   90.00
#
_symmetry.space_group_name_H-M   'P 1'
#
loop_
_entity.id
_entity.type
_entity.pdbx_description
1 polymer ?
#
loop_
_entity_poly.entity_id
_entity_poly.type
_entity_poly.pdbx_seq_one_letter_code
_entity_poly.pdbx_strand_id
1 'polypeptide(L)'
;MDKKSIYRFSLGFGLVIAAASTLSGCFIHKKVDNVPPEPQITEAQLRAYCPIVLMRDDTAFYDVYERGGEGDANKVMYQAAIRDVTRTCNTTDTTLSMKVAASGRVVPGPMFKKGTVSLPIRVTVMQGDSVIYSKLRNYPVEISNGVDATQFIFSDDQISFPKPTSKNIRIFVGYDRGQKK
;
A
#
# COMPACT_ATOMS: atom_id res chain seq x y z
N MET A 1 -42.51 22.61 -55.88
CA MET A 1 -42.13 24.03 -55.91
C MET A 1 -40.70 24.14 -55.47
N ASP A 2 -39.87 24.62 -56.39
CA ASP A 2 -38.43 24.78 -56.34
C ASP A 2 -37.89 25.67 -55.22
N LYS A 3 -36.64 25.41 -54.83
CA LYS A 3 -35.53 26.39 -54.63
C LYS A 3 -34.30 25.59 -54.12
N LYS A 4 -33.34 25.21 -54.96
CA LYS A 4 -32.28 25.97 -55.65
C LYS A 4 -31.17 26.47 -54.72
N SER A 5 -29.92 26.24 -55.18
CA SER A 5 -28.66 26.92 -54.83
C SER A 5 -27.87 26.24 -53.70
N ILE A 6 -26.57 25.89 -53.81
CA ILE A 6 -25.39 26.59 -54.40
C ILE A 6 -24.32 25.48 -54.67
N TYR A 7 -23.90 25.18 -55.92
CA TYR A 7 -22.73 25.72 -56.68
C TYR A 7 -21.35 25.24 -56.13
N ARG A 8 -20.31 24.80 -56.87
CA ARG A 8 -19.88 24.85 -58.28
C ARG A 8 -18.86 23.74 -58.55
N PHE A 9 -19.03 23.02 -59.65
CA PHE A 9 -18.00 22.23 -60.31
C PHE A 9 -17.19 23.17 -61.23
N SER A 10 -15.86 23.15 -61.13
CA SER A 10 -14.96 23.77 -62.11
C SER A 10 -13.74 22.89 -62.28
N LEU A 11 -13.60 22.33 -63.48
CA LEU A 11 -12.39 21.74 -64.03
C LEU A 11 -11.22 22.74 -63.96
N GLY A 12 -10.00 22.23 -63.79
CA GLY A 12 -8.81 22.95 -64.23
C GLY A 12 -7.50 22.45 -63.67
N PHE A 13 -6.66 21.96 -64.57
CA PHE A 13 -5.21 21.83 -64.49
C PHE A 13 -4.61 20.66 -63.70
N GLY A 14 -4.18 19.66 -64.47
CA GLY A 14 -3.14 18.75 -64.04
C GLY A 14 -1.80 19.46 -63.90
N LEU A 15 -0.98 18.94 -62.98
CA LEU A 15 0.47 18.92 -63.13
C LEU A 15 0.99 17.68 -62.39
N VAL A 16 1.71 16.86 -63.14
CA VAL A 16 2.39 15.65 -62.69
C VAL A 16 3.49 16.04 -61.70
N ILE A 17 3.44 15.52 -60.47
CA ILE A 17 4.59 15.48 -59.57
C ILE A 17 4.83 14.01 -59.23
N ALA A 18 5.84 13.43 -59.89
CA ALA A 18 6.48 12.21 -59.44
C ALA A 18 7.32 12.54 -58.20
N ALA A 19 6.95 12.00 -57.04
CA ALA A 19 7.80 11.98 -55.85
C ALA A 19 7.69 10.60 -55.21
N ALA A 20 8.87 10.00 -55.00
CA ALA A 20 9.09 8.63 -54.59
C ALA A 20 8.32 8.24 -53.31
N SER A 21 7.70 7.06 -53.33
CA SER A 21 7.13 6.40 -52.17
C SER A 21 8.24 5.95 -51.21
N THR A 22 8.56 6.75 -50.21
CA THR A 22 9.18 6.26 -48.98
C THR A 22 8.10 6.17 -47.91
N LEU A 23 7.55 4.96 -47.74
CA LEU A 23 6.72 4.61 -46.59
C LEU A 23 7.59 4.66 -45.34
N SER A 24 7.67 5.83 -44.70
CA SER A 24 8.25 5.99 -43.38
C SER A 24 7.26 5.45 -42.34
N GLY A 25 7.22 4.13 -42.22
CA GLY A 25 6.57 3.43 -41.11
C GLY A 25 7.54 3.35 -39.95
N CYS A 26 7.37 4.21 -38.94
CA CYS A 26 8.10 4.12 -37.68
C CYS A 26 7.51 2.98 -36.84
N PHE A 27 7.93 1.74 -37.07
CA PHE A 27 7.72 0.63 -36.14
C PHE A 27 9.03 0.39 -35.38
N ILE A 28 9.17 1.06 -34.24
CA ILE A 28 10.10 0.62 -33.21
C ILE A 28 9.51 -0.66 -32.57
N HIS A 29 9.75 -1.80 -33.21
CA HIS A 29 9.62 -3.11 -32.58
C HIS A 29 10.81 -3.27 -31.61
N LYS A 30 10.72 -2.69 -30.41
CA LYS A 30 11.56 -3.16 -29.30
C LYS A 30 11.02 -4.52 -28.90
N LYS A 31 11.72 -5.56 -29.34
CA LYS A 31 11.55 -6.93 -28.85
C LYS A 31 11.86 -6.92 -27.34
N VAL A 32 10.83 -6.96 -26.50
CA VAL A 32 10.97 -7.21 -25.05
C VAL A 32 11.14 -8.71 -24.89
N ASP A 33 12.31 -9.22 -25.29
CA ASP A 33 12.73 -10.55 -24.89
C ASP A 33 13.22 -10.43 -23.43
N ASN A 34 12.65 -11.26 -22.54
CA ASN A 34 12.83 -11.28 -21.08
C ASN A 34 11.80 -10.48 -20.27
N VAL A 35 10.51 -10.79 -20.46
CA VAL A 35 9.57 -10.76 -19.34
C VAL A 35 9.81 -12.06 -18.56
N PRO A 36 10.28 -12.03 -17.29
CA PRO A 36 10.37 -13.22 -16.47
C PRO A 36 9.00 -13.92 -16.45
N PRO A 37 8.93 -15.27 -16.53
CA PRO A 37 7.66 -15.96 -16.47
C PRO A 37 6.95 -15.53 -15.18
N GLU A 38 5.73 -15.02 -15.34
CA GLU A 38 4.89 -14.66 -14.20
C GLU A 38 4.71 -15.90 -13.33
N PRO A 39 4.90 -15.82 -12.00
CA PRO A 39 4.78 -16.97 -11.13
C PRO A 39 3.39 -17.60 -11.30
N GLN A 40 3.36 -18.85 -11.76
CA GLN A 40 2.13 -19.62 -11.98
C GLN A 40 1.46 -19.89 -10.63
N ILE A 41 0.39 -19.15 -10.30
CA ILE A 41 -0.40 -19.40 -9.09
C ILE A 41 -1.33 -20.58 -9.34
N THR A 42 -1.22 -21.62 -8.51
CA THR A 42 -2.07 -22.81 -8.63
C THR A 42 -3.46 -22.57 -8.03
N GLU A 43 -4.48 -23.31 -8.50
CA GLU A 43 -5.82 -23.25 -7.91
C GLU A 43 -5.80 -23.56 -6.40
N ALA A 44 -4.95 -24.51 -5.98
CA ALA A 44 -4.76 -24.86 -4.59
C ALA A 44 -4.23 -23.69 -3.74
N GLN A 45 -3.35 -22.85 -4.29
CA GLN A 45 -2.86 -21.65 -3.61
C GLN A 45 -3.94 -20.57 -3.47
N LEU A 46 -4.80 -20.40 -4.48
CA LEU A 46 -5.91 -19.44 -4.42
C LEU A 46 -6.97 -19.84 -3.39
N ARG A 47 -7.21 -21.14 -3.22
CA ARG A 47 -8.15 -21.69 -2.22
C ARG A 47 -7.51 -21.88 -0.84
N ALA A 48 -6.21 -21.68 -0.71
CA ALA A 48 -5.49 -21.92 0.54
C ALA A 48 -6.03 -20.99 1.65
N TYR A 49 -6.11 -21.53 2.87
CA TYR A 49 -6.46 -20.73 4.02
C TYR A 49 -5.40 -19.65 4.24
N CYS A 50 -5.84 -18.41 4.23
CA CYS A 50 -5.03 -17.25 4.58
C CYS A 50 -5.75 -16.62 5.80
N PRO A 51 -5.15 -16.54 7.01
CA PRO A 51 -5.82 -16.03 8.20
C PRO A 51 -6.00 -14.51 8.20
N ILE A 52 -7.13 -14.02 8.71
CA ILE A 52 -7.49 -12.59 8.68
C ILE A 52 -6.51 -11.72 9.49
N VAL A 53 -6.24 -10.52 8.96
CA VAL A 53 -5.56 -9.45 9.69
C VAL A 53 -6.61 -8.43 10.11
N LEU A 54 -6.53 -8.02 11.36
CA LEU A 54 -7.39 -7.04 11.98
C LEU A 54 -6.52 -5.91 12.54
N MET A 55 -7.03 -4.69 12.46
CA MET A 55 -6.53 -3.59 13.27
C MET A 55 -7.23 -3.67 14.64
N ARG A 56 -6.50 -3.46 15.73
CA ARG A 56 -7.09 -3.48 17.06
C ARG A 56 -7.51 -2.06 17.43
N ASP A 57 -8.80 -1.82 17.64
CA ASP A 57 -9.37 -0.47 17.77
C ASP A 57 -8.70 0.37 18.88
N ASP A 58 -8.35 -0.27 19.99
CA ASP A 58 -7.69 0.36 21.13
C ASP A 58 -6.26 0.83 20.83
N THR A 59 -5.63 0.27 19.81
CA THR A 59 -4.23 0.50 19.40
C THR A 59 -4.12 0.93 17.94
N ALA A 60 -5.23 1.33 17.31
CA ALA A 60 -5.27 1.91 15.97
C ALA A 60 -4.74 3.36 15.94
N PHE A 61 -4.73 4.04 17.08
CA PHE A 61 -4.36 5.43 17.25
C PHE A 61 -3.22 5.58 18.26
N TYR A 62 -2.34 6.54 18.02
CA TYR A 62 -1.17 6.82 18.86
C TYR A 62 -0.88 8.31 18.90
N ASP A 63 -1.19 8.92 20.04
CA ASP A 63 -0.93 10.34 20.30
C ASP A 63 0.31 10.49 21.16
N VAL A 64 1.18 11.42 20.78
CA VAL A 64 2.35 11.81 21.56
C VAL A 64 2.24 13.28 21.93
N TYR A 65 2.48 13.57 23.19
CA TYR A 65 2.39 14.90 23.78
C TYR A 65 3.78 15.37 24.22
N GLU A 66 3.96 16.67 24.38
CA GLU A 66 5.08 17.20 25.15
C GLU A 66 5.02 16.67 26.58
N ARG A 67 6.20 16.59 27.23
CA ARG A 67 6.31 16.09 28.60
C ARG A 67 5.41 16.88 29.56
N GLY A 68 4.49 16.18 30.23
CA GLY A 68 3.54 16.79 31.17
C GLY A 68 2.31 17.45 30.52
N GLY A 69 2.12 17.26 29.21
CA GLY A 69 0.99 17.75 28.44
C GLY A 69 -0.02 16.67 28.04
N GLU A 70 0.02 15.49 28.65
CA GLU A 70 -0.84 14.37 28.31
C GLU A 70 -2.33 14.74 28.40
N GLY A 71 -3.04 14.65 27.28
CA GLY A 71 -4.47 14.96 27.18
C GLY A 71 -4.79 16.42 26.85
N ASP A 72 -3.80 17.30 26.76
CA ASP A 72 -3.99 18.68 26.28
C ASP A 72 -3.76 18.75 24.76
N ALA A 73 -4.80 19.13 24.01
CA ALA A 73 -4.74 19.29 22.56
C ALA A 73 -3.68 20.31 22.10
N ASN A 74 -3.37 21.32 22.93
CA ASN A 74 -2.33 22.31 22.64
C ASN A 74 -0.92 21.77 22.84
N LYS A 75 -0.78 20.60 23.48
CA LYS A 75 0.49 19.95 23.80
C LYS A 75 0.77 18.72 22.95
N VAL A 76 -0.06 18.44 21.95
CA VAL A 76 0.16 17.35 21.00
C VAL A 76 1.41 17.65 20.17
N MET A 77 2.36 16.71 20.19
CA MET A 77 3.45 16.66 19.24
C MET A 77 2.97 16.06 17.92
N TYR A 78 2.38 14.86 17.96
CA TYR A 78 1.80 14.27 16.75
C TYR A 78 0.75 13.23 17.09
N GLN A 79 -0.14 12.99 16.13
CA GLN A 79 -1.11 11.91 16.17
C GLN A 79 -0.83 10.97 15.01
N ALA A 80 -0.78 9.68 15.28
CA ALA A 80 -0.60 8.66 14.26
C ALA A 80 -1.80 7.72 14.26
N ALA A 81 -2.25 7.33 13.07
CA ALA A 81 -3.37 6.43 12.91
C ALA A 81 -3.08 5.40 11.81
N ILE A 82 -3.29 4.12 12.13
CA ILE A 82 -3.38 3.07 11.12
C ILE A 82 -4.78 3.17 10.50
N ARG A 83 -4.87 3.08 9.17
CA ARG A 83 -6.12 3.22 8.40
C ARG A 83 -6.50 1.92 7.72
N ASP A 84 -5.54 1.28 7.07
CA ASP A 84 -5.78 0.01 6.39
C ASP A 84 -4.75 -1.02 6.82
N VAL A 85 -5.17 -2.28 6.83
CA VAL A 85 -4.32 -3.44 7.01
C VAL A 85 -4.59 -4.44 5.91
N THR A 86 -3.53 -5.03 5.38
CA THR A 86 -3.63 -6.04 4.34
C THR A 86 -2.63 -7.17 4.58
N ARG A 87 -2.83 -8.25 3.85
CA ARG A 87 -2.07 -9.49 4.00
C ARG A 87 -1.92 -10.20 2.67
N THR A 88 -0.76 -10.78 2.48
CA THR A 88 -0.53 -11.80 1.45
C THR A 88 -0.01 -13.06 2.14
N CYS A 89 -0.53 -14.23 1.77
CA CYS A 89 -0.02 -15.50 2.27
C CYS A 89 0.58 -16.30 1.14
N ASN A 90 1.63 -17.05 1.45
CA ASN A 90 2.15 -18.11 0.62
C ASN A 90 2.08 -19.41 1.44
N THR A 91 1.33 -20.38 0.93
CA THR A 91 1.13 -21.66 1.59
C THR A 91 1.83 -22.76 0.82
N THR A 92 2.65 -23.54 1.51
CA THR A 92 3.25 -24.77 1.02
C THR A 92 2.52 -25.99 1.61
N ASP A 93 3.07 -27.19 1.46
CA ASP A 93 2.50 -28.38 2.08
C ASP A 93 2.63 -28.39 3.60
N THR A 94 3.70 -27.80 4.15
CA THR A 94 4.03 -27.87 5.58
C THR A 94 3.92 -26.54 6.31
N THR A 95 4.05 -25.41 5.60
CA THR A 95 4.13 -24.07 6.20
C THR A 95 3.19 -23.09 5.54
N LEU A 96 2.80 -22.08 6.32
CA LEU A 96 2.15 -20.87 5.84
C LEU A 96 3.05 -19.70 6.23
N SER A 97 3.59 -19.00 5.24
CA SER A 97 4.26 -17.71 5.42
C SER A 97 3.32 -16.58 5.00
N MET A 98 3.43 -15.43 5.66
CA MET A 98 2.61 -14.28 5.32
C MET A 98 3.36 -12.98 5.47
N LYS A 99 3.03 -12.03 4.59
CA LYS A 99 3.41 -10.64 4.72
C LYS A 99 2.19 -9.86 5.17
N VAL A 100 2.35 -9.08 6.23
CA VAL A 100 1.35 -8.15 6.73
C VAL A 100 1.81 -6.75 6.42
N ALA A 101 0.92 -5.93 5.88
CA ALA A 101 1.20 -4.52 5.66
C ALA A 101 0.11 -3.66 6.31
N ALA A 102 0.51 -2.50 6.80
CA ALA A 102 -0.37 -1.52 7.40
C ALA A 102 -0.07 -0.14 6.80
N SER A 103 -1.11 0.56 6.37
CA SER A 103 -1.01 1.94 5.93
C SER A 103 -1.56 2.86 7.01
N GLY A 104 -1.01 4.06 7.11
CA GLY A 104 -1.50 5.04 8.06
C GLY A 104 -1.01 6.43 7.75
N ARG A 105 -1.34 7.36 8.64
CA ARG A 105 -0.90 8.75 8.55
C ARG A 105 -0.37 9.22 9.89
N VAL A 106 0.61 10.10 9.85
CA VAL A 106 1.04 10.92 10.98
C VAL A 106 0.62 12.35 10.72
N VAL A 107 -0.15 12.92 11.64
CA VAL A 107 -0.59 14.31 11.63
C VAL A 107 0.24 15.07 12.66
N PRO A 108 1.04 16.07 12.25
CA PRO A 108 1.74 16.95 13.18
C PRO A 108 0.75 17.71 14.06
N GLY A 109 1.06 17.83 15.36
CA GLY A 109 0.35 18.68 16.30
C GLY A 109 1.03 20.03 16.50
N PRO A 110 0.42 20.94 17.29
CA PRO A 110 0.93 22.31 17.48
C PRO A 110 2.36 22.41 18.00
N MET A 111 2.84 21.39 18.72
CA MET A 111 4.18 21.39 19.31
C MET A 111 5.25 20.79 18.40
N PHE A 112 4.88 20.25 17.23
CA PHE A 112 5.84 19.64 16.30
C PHE A 112 6.29 20.62 15.22
N LYS A 113 7.57 20.53 14.83
CA LYS A 113 8.19 21.47 13.88
C LYS A 113 8.59 20.82 12.56
N LYS A 114 9.40 19.77 12.63
CA LYS A 114 9.84 18.93 11.51
C LYS A 114 10.75 17.83 12.05
N GLY A 115 10.92 16.76 11.29
CA GLY A 115 11.88 15.71 11.60
C GLY A 115 11.27 14.32 11.46
N THR A 116 12.03 13.32 11.91
CA THR A 116 11.59 11.94 11.90
C THR A 116 10.92 11.58 13.22
N VAL A 117 9.71 11.02 13.14
CA VAL A 117 9.07 10.36 14.28
C VAL A 117 9.26 8.85 14.19
N SER A 118 9.23 8.17 15.34
CA SER A 118 9.35 6.71 15.39
C SER A 118 8.04 6.11 15.90
N LEU A 119 7.39 5.32 15.05
CA LEU A 119 6.11 4.70 15.34
C LEU A 119 6.31 3.27 15.88
N PRO A 120 5.87 2.96 17.11
CA PRO A 120 6.01 1.63 17.69
C PRO A 120 4.90 0.71 17.17
N ILE A 121 5.07 0.08 16.00
CA ILE A 121 4.06 -0.80 15.40
C ILE A 121 4.33 -2.24 15.83
N ARG A 122 3.32 -2.89 16.42
CA ARG A 122 3.35 -4.30 16.80
C ARG A 122 2.46 -5.13 15.89
N VAL A 123 3.00 -6.26 15.44
CA VAL A 123 2.24 -7.33 14.77
C VAL A 123 2.20 -8.54 15.69
N THR A 124 1.00 -9.06 15.93
CA THR A 124 0.77 -10.23 16.80
C THR A 124 -0.06 -11.27 16.07
N VAL A 125 0.36 -12.53 16.13
CA VAL A 125 -0.40 -13.68 15.61
C VAL A 125 -0.87 -14.51 16.79
N MET A 126 -2.18 -14.70 16.87
CA MET A 126 -2.84 -15.54 17.86
C MET A 126 -3.36 -16.80 17.20
N GLN A 127 -3.18 -17.93 17.88
CA GLN A 127 -3.77 -19.21 17.53
C GLN A 127 -4.67 -19.65 18.70
N GLY A 128 -5.99 -19.51 18.53
CA GLY A 128 -6.91 -19.52 19.67
C GLY A 128 -6.55 -18.40 20.64
N ASP A 129 -6.23 -18.75 21.88
CA ASP A 129 -5.85 -17.80 22.94
C ASP A 129 -4.33 -17.62 23.09
N SER A 130 -3.54 -18.41 22.36
CA SER A 130 -2.07 -18.40 22.47
C SER A 130 -1.43 -17.45 21.46
N VAL A 131 -0.49 -16.63 21.92
CA VAL A 131 0.35 -15.80 21.04
C VAL A 131 1.50 -16.64 20.49
N ILE A 132 1.53 -16.85 19.18
CA ILE A 132 2.57 -17.65 18.50
C ILE A 132 3.62 -16.79 17.80
N TYR A 133 3.31 -15.51 17.55
CA TYR A 133 4.25 -14.52 17.04
C TYR A 133 3.89 -13.14 17.58
N SER A 134 4.89 -12.36 17.98
CA SER A 134 4.69 -10.98 18.38
C SER A 134 5.99 -10.19 18.14
N LYS A 135 5.95 -9.24 17.21
CA LYS A 135 7.11 -8.39 16.90
C LYS A 135 6.73 -6.92 16.99
N LEU A 136 7.51 -6.17 17.77
CA LEU A 136 7.48 -4.71 17.82
C LEU A 136 8.55 -4.15 16.89
N ARG A 137 8.19 -3.15 16.08
CA ARG A 137 9.07 -2.42 15.19
C ARG A 137 8.86 -0.92 15.36
N ASN A 138 9.97 -0.21 15.57
CA ASN A 138 10.01 1.24 15.59
C ASN A 138 10.19 1.75 14.15
N TYR A 139 9.08 2.07 13.50
CA TYR A 139 9.04 2.47 12.09
C TYR A 139 9.25 3.99 11.94
N PRO A 140 10.32 4.45 11.28
CA PRO A 140 10.58 5.87 11.10
C PRO A 140 9.64 6.47 10.05
N VAL A 141 9.09 7.65 10.34
CA VAL A 141 8.34 8.46 9.38
C VAL A 141 8.92 9.87 9.38
N GLU A 142 9.43 10.31 8.23
CA GLU A 142 9.97 11.65 8.06
C GLU A 142 8.86 12.64 7.71
N ILE A 143 8.77 13.72 8.48
CA ILE A 143 7.79 14.79 8.28
C ILE A 143 8.53 16.06 7.87
N SER A 144 8.34 16.46 6.61
CA SER A 144 9.16 17.49 5.97
C SER A 144 8.87 18.92 6.42
N ASN A 145 7.59 19.30 6.57
CA ASN A 145 7.19 20.69 6.84
C ASN A 145 6.45 20.90 8.17
N GLY A 146 6.21 19.83 8.95
CA GLY A 146 5.60 19.90 10.29
C GLY A 146 4.17 20.37 10.35
N VAL A 147 3.50 20.52 9.21
CA VAL A 147 2.08 20.92 9.13
C VAL A 147 1.28 19.86 8.38
N ASP A 148 1.86 19.25 7.35
CA ASP A 148 1.14 18.29 6.53
C ASP A 148 1.15 16.89 7.12
N ALA A 149 0.01 16.21 6.98
CA ALA A 149 -0.10 14.81 7.33
C ALA A 149 0.75 13.95 6.37
N THR A 150 1.64 13.14 6.93
CA THR A 150 2.51 12.23 6.15
C THR A 150 1.95 10.82 6.15
N GLN A 151 1.78 10.24 4.96
CA GLN A 151 1.37 8.84 4.81
C GLN A 151 2.56 7.89 4.97
N PHE A 152 2.34 6.74 5.61
CA PHE A 152 3.34 5.69 5.74
C PHE A 152 2.78 4.33 5.35
N ILE A 153 3.68 3.42 4.97
CA ILE A 153 3.37 2.00 4.71
C ILE A 153 4.38 1.14 5.47
N PHE A 154 3.90 0.48 6.51
CA PHE A 154 4.65 -0.50 7.28
C PHE A 154 4.42 -1.90 6.70
N SER A 155 5.45 -2.76 6.72
CA SER A 155 5.28 -4.19 6.42
C SER A 155 6.14 -5.09 7.31
N ASP A 156 5.59 -6.24 7.66
CA ASP A 156 6.26 -7.35 8.33
C ASP A 156 6.13 -8.62 7.46
N ASP A 157 7.26 -9.14 7.00
CA ASP A 157 7.37 -10.31 6.12
C ASP A 157 8.04 -11.51 6.83
N GLN A 158 8.24 -11.43 8.15
CA GLN A 158 8.92 -12.45 8.95
C GLN A 158 7.96 -13.49 9.54
N ILE A 159 6.67 -13.44 9.19
CA ILE A 159 5.64 -14.27 9.79
C ILE A 159 5.59 -15.61 9.07
N SER A 160 5.87 -16.69 9.79
CA SER A 160 5.78 -18.06 9.28
C SER A 160 5.44 -19.03 10.41
N PHE A 161 4.54 -19.97 10.15
CA PHE A 161 4.16 -21.02 11.09
C PHE A 161 3.73 -22.29 10.36
N PRO A 162 3.67 -23.46 11.04
CA PRO A 162 3.17 -24.69 10.45
C PRO A 162 1.78 -24.51 9.87
N LYS A 163 1.52 -25.12 8.72
CA LYS A 163 0.23 -25.03 8.02
C LYS A 163 -0.90 -25.42 9.00
N PRO A 164 -1.83 -24.50 9.32
CA PRO A 164 -2.84 -24.76 10.33
C PRO A 164 -3.89 -25.73 9.81
N THR A 165 -4.33 -26.65 10.67
CA THR A 165 -5.38 -27.64 10.36
C THR A 165 -6.79 -27.09 10.62
N SER A 166 -6.90 -25.94 11.30
CA SER A 166 -8.16 -25.26 11.61
C SER A 166 -8.04 -23.75 11.38
N LYS A 167 -9.18 -23.07 11.20
CA LYS A 167 -9.24 -21.62 10.94
C LYS A 167 -9.23 -20.80 12.24
N ASN A 168 -8.31 -21.09 13.15
CA ASN A 168 -8.23 -20.49 14.49
C ASN A 168 -7.12 -19.42 14.62
N ILE A 169 -6.52 -18.99 13.52
CA ILE A 169 -5.47 -17.97 13.52
C ILE A 169 -6.03 -16.59 13.22
N ARG A 170 -5.64 -15.61 14.03
CA ARG A 170 -5.96 -14.19 13.86
C ARG A 170 -4.70 -13.37 14.00
N ILE A 171 -4.55 -12.37 13.16
CA ILE A 171 -3.43 -11.44 13.20
C ILE A 171 -3.95 -10.07 13.60
N PHE A 172 -3.22 -9.41 14.49
CA PHE A 172 -3.49 -8.06 14.95
C PHE A 172 -2.32 -7.15 14.61
N VAL A 173 -2.64 -5.95 14.11
CA VAL A 173 -1.68 -4.86 13.95
C VAL A 173 -2.16 -3.67 14.78
N GLY A 174 -1.25 -3.05 15.52
CA GLY A 174 -1.54 -1.87 16.32
C GLY A 174 -0.29 -1.21 16.86
N TYR A 175 -0.43 -0.03 17.43
CA TYR A 175 0.65 0.65 18.14
C TYR A 175 0.89 0.04 19.52
N ASP A 176 2.15 -0.12 19.88
CA ASP A 176 2.59 -0.51 21.21
C ASP A 176 2.79 0.74 22.07
N ARG A 177 1.95 0.91 23.09
CA ARG A 177 2.01 2.09 23.97
C ARG A 177 3.04 1.97 25.08
N GLY A 178 3.86 0.91 25.07
CA GLY A 178 4.57 0.45 26.25
C GLY A 178 3.60 0.06 27.38
N GLN A 179 4.06 -0.70 28.35
CA GLN A 179 3.31 -0.79 29.61
C GLN A 179 3.45 0.57 30.29
N LYS A 180 2.36 1.33 30.43
CA LYS A 180 2.32 2.43 31.40
C LYS A 180 2.58 1.79 32.76
N LYS A 181 3.78 1.98 33.30
CA LYS A 181 4.06 1.71 34.71
C LYS A 181 3.42 2.79 35.55
#